data_AF-A0A381VLY5-F1
#
_entry.id   AF-A0A381VLY5-F1
#
_cell.length_a   1.000
_cell.length_b   1.000
_cell.length_c   1.000
_cell.angle_alpha   90.00
_cell.angle_beta   90.00
_cell.angle_gamma   90.00
#
_symmetry.space_group_name_H-M   'P 1'
#
loop_
_entity.id
_entity.type
_entity.pdbx_description
1 polymer ?
#
loop_
_entity_poly.entity_id
_entity_poly.type
_entity_poly.pdbx_seq_one_letter_code
_entity_poly.pdbx_strand_id
1 'polypeptide(L)'
;MAGDREAMIGTWKIAEFQDDGRDRMSRLGFRKDKKTGKESFPKLIISKDEIQVLRGDGKRESKQGLSNCAWKRCTLNETASPKTIDLVGFSGKEGDKEKTYLALYKLDGDKLVICYRETGKGRPTKFESDGHMNLMICERITTDSRGNKDVASPKGEWTRVEAICRGRTVTIKINGVIVNQAVDVFPGHHHDVIFHQNTIGHEKPTDKLHAGILVSPHATGFQSTENQFRHVKTDVARQKE
;
A
#
# COMPACT_ATOMS: atom_id res chain seq x y z
N MET A 1 4.93 -16.56 -2.35
CA MET A 1 4.97 -15.11 -2.66
C MET A 1 3.81 -14.84 -3.59
N ALA A 2 3.00 -13.82 -3.32
CA ALA A 2 1.96 -13.37 -4.23
C ALA A 2 2.60 -12.99 -5.58
N GLY A 3 2.04 -13.43 -6.70
CA GLY A 3 2.54 -13.07 -8.03
C GLY A 3 2.34 -11.58 -8.32
N ASP A 4 3.03 -11.04 -9.34
CA ASP A 4 2.92 -9.61 -9.67
C ASP A 4 1.46 -9.19 -9.93
N ARG A 5 0.63 -10.10 -10.46
CA ARG A 5 -0.80 -9.83 -10.66
C ARG A 5 -1.52 -9.46 -9.36
N GLU A 6 -1.27 -10.19 -8.27
CA GLU A 6 -1.89 -9.89 -6.98
C GLU A 6 -1.30 -8.61 -6.38
N ALA A 7 0.00 -8.40 -6.53
CA ALA A 7 0.67 -7.20 -6.06
C ALA A 7 0.22 -5.92 -6.80
N MET A 8 -0.17 -6.03 -8.08
CA MET A 8 -0.67 -4.89 -8.87
C MET A 8 -2.08 -4.45 -8.46
N ILE A 9 -2.88 -5.31 -7.83
CA ILE A 9 -4.25 -4.97 -7.42
C ILE A 9 -4.23 -3.79 -6.44
N GLY A 10 -5.10 -2.81 -6.68
CA GLY A 10 -5.25 -1.64 -5.84
C GLY A 10 -5.47 -0.36 -6.64
N THR A 11 -5.37 0.76 -5.92
CA THR A 11 -5.45 2.10 -6.51
C THR A 11 -4.07 2.71 -6.54
N TRP A 12 -3.73 3.30 -7.68
CA TRP A 12 -2.46 3.94 -7.93
C TRP A 12 -2.70 5.36 -8.39
N LYS A 13 -1.92 6.31 -7.88
CA LYS A 13 -1.83 7.68 -8.39
C LYS A 13 -1.00 7.62 -9.66
N ILE A 14 -1.52 8.13 -10.77
CA ILE A 14 -0.70 8.33 -11.96
C ILE A 14 0.10 9.60 -11.71
N ALA A 15 1.40 9.43 -11.44
CA ALA A 15 2.31 10.52 -11.13
C ALA A 15 2.85 11.17 -12.42
N GLU A 16 3.01 10.37 -13.48
CA GLU A 16 3.48 10.84 -14.77
C GLU A 16 2.77 10.09 -15.90
N PHE A 17 2.46 10.82 -16.97
CA PHE A 17 1.93 10.26 -18.20
C PHE A 17 2.52 11.01 -19.38
N GLN A 18 3.28 10.27 -20.20
CA GLN A 18 3.85 10.76 -21.45
C GLN A 18 3.21 10.03 -22.64
N ASP A 19 2.93 10.80 -23.69
CA ASP A 19 2.49 10.30 -24.98
C ASP A 19 3.22 11.09 -26.07
N ASP A 20 3.87 10.37 -26.98
CA ASP A 20 4.72 10.96 -28.03
C ASP A 20 5.83 11.85 -27.44
N GLY A 21 6.50 11.37 -26.39
CA GLY A 21 7.59 12.05 -25.70
C GLY A 21 7.19 13.33 -24.94
N ARG A 22 5.88 13.60 -24.82
CA ARG A 22 5.36 14.83 -24.20
C ARG A 22 4.53 14.50 -22.97
N ASP A 23 4.68 15.30 -21.91
CA ASP A 23 3.77 15.26 -20.77
C ASP A 23 2.32 15.51 -21.24
N ARG A 24 1.44 14.57 -20.89
CA ARG A 24 0.00 14.62 -21.18
C ARG A 24 -0.85 14.45 -19.92
N MET A 25 -0.33 14.73 -18.73
CA MET A 25 -1.07 14.59 -17.47
C MET A 25 -2.40 15.35 -17.46
N SER A 26 -2.45 16.51 -18.12
CA SER A 26 -3.67 17.32 -18.27
C SER A 26 -4.79 16.61 -19.05
N ARG A 27 -4.47 15.68 -19.96
CA ARG A 27 -5.48 14.87 -20.69
C ARG A 27 -6.26 13.98 -19.72
N LEU A 28 -5.54 13.38 -18.77
CA LEU A 28 -6.12 12.58 -17.70
C LEU A 28 -6.78 13.43 -16.60
N GLY A 29 -6.88 14.74 -16.79
CA GLY A 29 -7.57 15.63 -15.86
C GLY A 29 -6.73 16.00 -14.64
N PHE A 30 -5.40 15.86 -14.69
CA PHE A 30 -4.54 16.46 -13.67
C PHE A 30 -4.76 17.98 -13.62
N ARG A 31 -4.96 18.50 -12.42
CA ARG A 31 -5.12 19.95 -12.17
C ARG A 31 -4.49 20.32 -10.84
N LYS A 32 -3.86 21.50 -10.79
CA LYS A 32 -3.40 22.14 -9.57
C LYS A 32 -4.19 23.44 -9.37
N ASP A 33 -4.91 23.53 -8.27
CA ASP A 33 -5.64 24.74 -7.91
C ASP A 33 -4.63 25.84 -7.54
N LYS A 34 -4.70 26.98 -8.24
CA LYS A 34 -3.73 28.07 -8.09
C LYS A 34 -3.82 28.79 -6.75
N LYS A 35 -4.98 28.76 -6.07
CA LYS A 35 -5.22 29.50 -4.83
C LYS A 35 -4.88 28.66 -3.60
N THR A 36 -5.27 27.40 -3.62
CA THR A 36 -5.14 26.47 -2.50
C THR A 36 -3.91 25.56 -2.62
N GLY A 37 -3.30 25.48 -3.80
CA GLY A 37 -2.23 24.53 -4.11
C GLY A 37 -2.70 23.08 -4.18
N LYS A 38 -4.00 22.81 -4.00
CA LYS A 38 -4.56 21.46 -3.99
C LYS A 38 -4.46 20.82 -5.38
N GLU A 39 -3.94 19.60 -5.41
CA GLU A 39 -3.76 18.83 -6.63
C GLU A 39 -4.84 17.74 -6.77
N SER A 40 -5.37 17.62 -7.98
CA SER A 40 -6.32 16.61 -8.41
C SER A 40 -5.60 15.65 -9.34
N PHE A 41 -5.22 14.48 -8.83
CA PHE A 41 -4.47 13.48 -9.59
C PHE A 41 -5.38 12.45 -10.26
N PRO A 42 -5.09 12.05 -11.50
CA PRO A 42 -5.66 10.84 -12.07
C PRO A 42 -5.16 9.59 -11.34
N LYS A 43 -5.96 8.53 -11.37
CA LYS A 43 -5.68 7.27 -10.69
C LYS A 43 -5.87 6.09 -11.64
N LEU A 44 -4.99 5.11 -11.54
CA LEU A 44 -5.12 3.79 -12.14
C LEU A 44 -5.69 2.84 -11.10
N ILE A 45 -6.85 2.24 -11.38
CA ILE A 45 -7.49 1.23 -10.54
C ILE A 45 -7.29 -0.11 -11.22
N ILE A 46 -6.60 -1.02 -10.53
CA ILE A 46 -6.36 -2.38 -11.00
C ILE A 46 -7.16 -3.32 -10.10
N SER A 47 -8.13 -4.01 -10.68
CA SER A 47 -8.88 -5.09 -10.02
C SER A 47 -8.44 -6.45 -10.58
N LYS A 48 -9.06 -7.53 -10.08
CA LYS A 48 -8.84 -8.86 -10.66
C LYS A 48 -9.28 -8.92 -12.11
N ASP A 49 -10.33 -8.20 -12.48
CA ASP A 49 -10.98 -8.35 -13.77
C ASP A 49 -10.62 -7.23 -14.74
N GLU A 50 -10.35 -6.01 -14.24
CA GLU A 50 -10.32 -4.78 -15.05
C GLU A 50 -9.21 -3.81 -14.62
N ILE A 51 -8.75 -2.97 -15.56
CA ILE A 51 -7.90 -1.83 -15.29
C ILE A 51 -8.58 -0.54 -15.78
N GLN A 52 -8.90 0.36 -14.85
CA GLN A 52 -9.58 1.62 -15.14
C GLN A 52 -8.69 2.82 -14.83
N VAL A 53 -8.84 3.89 -15.59
CA VAL A 53 -8.33 5.21 -15.19
C VAL A 53 -9.48 6.08 -14.71
N LEU A 54 -9.35 6.59 -13.49
CA LEU A 54 -10.12 7.72 -12.98
C LEU A 54 -9.34 9.00 -13.27
N ARG A 55 -10.04 10.00 -13.78
CA ARG A 55 -9.47 11.33 -13.98
C ARG A 55 -9.25 12.04 -12.65
N GLY A 56 -8.51 13.16 -12.69
CA GLY A 56 -8.36 14.05 -11.53
C GLY A 56 -9.68 14.61 -10.96
N ASP A 57 -10.77 14.63 -11.74
CA ASP A 57 -12.11 15.00 -11.27
C ASP A 57 -12.91 13.83 -10.66
N GLY A 58 -12.31 12.64 -10.57
CA GLY A 58 -12.90 11.42 -10.02
C GLY A 58 -13.82 10.68 -10.99
N LYS A 59 -14.08 11.21 -12.19
CA LYS A 59 -14.89 10.51 -13.19
C LYS A 59 -14.07 9.42 -13.87
N ARG A 60 -14.73 8.31 -14.23
CA ARG A 60 -14.13 7.30 -15.10
C ARG A 60 -13.81 7.90 -16.45
N GLU A 61 -12.68 7.51 -17.02
CA GLU A 61 -12.36 7.84 -18.40
C GLU A 61 -13.26 7.03 -19.33
N SER A 62 -14.45 7.57 -19.62
CA SER A 62 -15.48 6.94 -20.46
C SER A 62 -15.79 7.71 -21.75
N LYS A 63 -15.08 8.82 -22.03
CA LYS A 63 -15.39 9.64 -23.20
C LYS A 63 -14.93 8.96 -24.50
N GLN A 64 -15.86 8.87 -25.46
CA GLN A 64 -15.58 8.63 -26.87
C GLN A 64 -14.44 9.56 -27.33
N GLY A 65 -13.31 8.98 -27.75
CA GLY A 65 -12.14 9.71 -28.26
C GLY A 65 -10.87 9.65 -27.39
N LEU A 66 -10.93 9.09 -26.17
CA LEU A 66 -9.77 8.96 -25.25
C LEU A 66 -9.54 7.50 -24.78
N SER A 67 -10.01 6.52 -25.55
CA SER A 67 -10.04 5.06 -25.28
C SER A 67 -8.69 4.38 -24.98
N ASN A 68 -7.59 5.12 -24.85
CA ASN A 68 -6.25 4.58 -24.77
C ASN A 68 -5.80 4.29 -23.32
N CYS A 69 -6.60 4.68 -22.32
CA CYS A 69 -6.21 4.59 -20.91
C CYS A 69 -7.20 3.78 -20.04
N ALA A 70 -8.12 3.02 -20.63
CA ALA A 70 -8.99 2.11 -19.88
C ALA A 70 -9.01 0.74 -20.57
N TRP A 71 -8.83 -0.32 -19.79
CA TRP A 71 -8.66 -1.68 -20.30
C TRP A 71 -9.55 -2.66 -19.56
N LYS A 72 -10.32 -3.42 -20.33
CA LYS A 72 -11.25 -4.42 -19.84
C LYS A 72 -10.55 -5.56 -19.13
N ARG A 73 -9.35 -5.94 -19.59
CA ARG A 73 -8.57 -7.05 -19.02
C ARG A 73 -7.10 -6.90 -19.33
N CYS A 74 -6.27 -7.57 -18.53
CA CYS A 74 -4.84 -7.67 -18.78
C CYS A 74 -4.29 -9.09 -18.58
N THR A 75 -3.22 -9.40 -19.32
CA THR A 75 -2.47 -10.66 -19.21
C THR A 75 -1.00 -10.33 -18.97
N LEU A 76 -0.43 -10.86 -17.88
CA LEU A 76 0.97 -10.63 -17.50
C LEU A 76 1.82 -11.83 -17.92
N ASN A 77 3.04 -11.55 -18.36
CA ASN A 77 4.11 -12.53 -18.48
C ASN A 77 5.27 -12.09 -17.57
N GLU A 78 5.35 -12.72 -16.40
CA GLU A 78 6.34 -12.44 -15.36
C GLU A 78 7.72 -13.03 -15.68
N THR A 79 7.81 -13.99 -16.61
CA THR A 79 9.07 -14.68 -16.95
C THR A 79 9.83 -14.00 -18.10
N ALA A 80 9.18 -13.08 -18.82
CA ALA A 80 9.84 -12.27 -19.84
C ALA A 80 10.81 -11.24 -19.22
N SER A 81 11.87 -10.91 -19.95
CA SER A 81 12.83 -9.86 -19.57
C SER A 81 13.02 -8.89 -20.74
N PRO A 82 12.53 -7.64 -20.63
CA PRO A 82 11.70 -7.07 -19.56
C PRO A 82 10.33 -7.75 -19.41
N LYS A 83 9.71 -7.67 -18.22
CA LYS A 83 8.38 -8.22 -17.95
C LYS A 83 7.33 -7.55 -18.85
N THR A 84 6.36 -8.32 -19.34
CA THR A 84 5.41 -7.85 -20.35
C THR A 84 3.96 -7.96 -19.89
N ILE A 85 3.14 -6.98 -20.27
CA ILE A 85 1.70 -6.97 -20.01
C ILE A 85 0.95 -6.70 -21.30
N ASP A 86 -0.13 -7.43 -21.54
CA ASP A 86 -1.05 -7.20 -22.64
C ASP A 86 -2.32 -6.58 -22.09
N LEU A 87 -2.67 -5.41 -22.60
CA LEU A 87 -3.81 -4.63 -22.12
C LEU A 87 -4.88 -4.65 -23.21
N VAL A 88 -6.07 -5.18 -22.91
CA VAL A 88 -7.16 -5.24 -23.87
C VAL A 88 -8.12 -4.08 -23.59
N GLY A 89 -8.16 -3.12 -24.51
CA GLY A 89 -8.96 -1.91 -24.41
C GLY A 89 -10.43 -2.12 -24.75
N PHE A 90 -11.24 -1.12 -24.41
CA PHE A 90 -12.63 -1.07 -24.83
C PHE A 90 -12.72 -0.78 -26.33
N SER A 91 -13.58 -1.53 -27.01
CA SER A 91 -14.11 -1.13 -28.32
C SER A 91 -14.93 0.15 -28.13
N GLY A 92 -14.68 1.17 -28.93
CA GLY A 92 -15.31 2.48 -28.76
C GLY A 92 -16.81 2.43 -28.98
N LYS A 93 -17.25 2.30 -30.24
CA LYS A 93 -18.66 2.17 -30.62
C LYS A 93 -19.09 0.70 -30.64
N GLU A 94 -20.39 0.47 -30.55
CA GLU A 94 -20.99 -0.85 -30.82
C GLU A 94 -20.54 -1.32 -32.21
N GLY A 95 -19.86 -2.48 -32.26
CA GLY A 95 -19.26 -3.04 -33.48
C GLY A 95 -17.74 -2.81 -33.64
N ASP A 96 -17.10 -1.97 -32.82
CA ASP A 96 -15.63 -1.86 -32.83
C ASP A 96 -15.01 -3.16 -32.28
N LYS A 97 -13.88 -3.59 -32.87
CA LYS A 97 -13.13 -4.75 -32.38
C LYS A 97 -12.32 -4.37 -31.12
N GLU A 98 -12.22 -5.30 -30.17
CA GLU A 98 -11.32 -5.15 -29.04
C GLU A 98 -9.88 -4.91 -29.55
N LYS A 99 -9.20 -3.94 -28.94
CA LYS A 99 -7.82 -3.58 -29.28
C LYS A 99 -6.88 -4.06 -28.19
N THR A 100 -5.87 -4.83 -28.56
CA THR A 100 -4.79 -5.21 -27.65
C THR A 100 -3.63 -4.24 -27.78
N TYR A 101 -3.20 -3.69 -26.65
CA TYR A 101 -2.00 -2.88 -26.51
C TYR A 101 -0.91 -3.75 -25.89
N LEU A 102 0.19 -3.94 -26.63
CA LEU A 102 1.34 -4.68 -26.16
C LEU A 102 2.22 -3.74 -25.33
N ALA A 103 2.54 -4.15 -24.12
CA ALA A 103 3.23 -3.29 -23.16
C ALA A 103 4.33 -4.01 -22.39
N LEU A 104 5.22 -3.21 -21.82
CA LEU A 104 6.15 -3.59 -20.77
C LEU A 104 5.63 -3.09 -19.44
N TYR A 105 5.96 -3.80 -18.36
CA TYR A 105 5.74 -3.27 -17.02
C TYR A 105 6.93 -3.54 -16.10
N LYS A 106 7.09 -2.66 -15.12
CA LYS A 106 8.00 -2.84 -13.99
C LYS A 106 7.23 -2.55 -12.71
N LEU A 107 7.26 -3.48 -11.78
CA LEU A 107 6.71 -3.33 -10.43
C LEU A 107 7.85 -3.36 -9.42
N ASP A 108 7.95 -2.31 -8.62
CA ASP A 108 8.96 -2.14 -7.58
C ASP A 108 8.29 -1.57 -6.33
N GLY A 109 7.80 -2.48 -5.47
CA GLY A 109 7.00 -2.15 -4.29
C GLY A 109 5.74 -1.34 -4.61
N ASP A 110 5.80 -0.04 -4.29
CA ASP A 110 4.73 0.94 -4.49
C ASP A 110 4.91 1.79 -5.76
N LYS A 111 5.85 1.42 -6.62
CA LYS A 111 6.02 2.02 -7.94
C LYS A 111 5.67 1.04 -9.05
N LEU A 112 4.78 1.45 -9.93
CA LEU A 112 4.39 0.71 -11.12
C LEU A 112 4.70 1.56 -12.36
N VAL A 113 5.44 1.00 -13.31
CA VAL A 113 5.71 1.61 -14.61
C VAL A 113 5.07 0.75 -15.68
N ILE A 114 4.28 1.35 -16.56
CA ILE A 114 3.70 0.69 -17.74
C ILE A 114 4.11 1.49 -18.97
N CYS A 115 4.69 0.81 -19.95
CA CYS A 115 5.03 1.40 -21.24
C CYS A 115 4.34 0.63 -22.35
N TYR A 116 3.48 1.27 -23.14
CA TYR A 116 2.66 0.61 -24.16
C TYR A 116 2.67 1.35 -25.48
N ARG A 117 2.35 0.62 -26.55
CA ARG A 117 2.23 1.16 -27.92
C ARG A 117 0.81 1.03 -28.44
N GLU A 118 0.46 1.90 -29.37
CA GLU A 118 -0.77 1.74 -30.15
C GLU A 118 -0.81 0.38 -30.84
N THR A 119 -2.02 -0.16 -30.99
CA THR A 119 -2.25 -1.47 -31.61
C THR A 119 -1.58 -1.58 -32.97
N GLY A 120 -0.86 -2.68 -33.20
CA GLY A 120 -0.16 -2.95 -34.47
C GLY A 120 1.25 -2.39 -34.56
N LYS A 121 1.75 -1.63 -33.57
CA LYS A 121 3.13 -1.10 -33.56
C LYS A 121 4.13 -1.99 -32.82
N GLY A 122 3.74 -3.20 -32.43
CA GLY A 122 4.57 -4.15 -31.69
C GLY A 122 4.76 -3.77 -30.21
N ARG A 123 5.43 -4.65 -29.47
CA ARG A 123 5.75 -4.43 -28.05
C ARG A 123 6.94 -3.47 -27.90
N PRO A 124 6.91 -2.51 -26.96
CA PRO A 124 8.10 -1.74 -26.59
C PRO A 124 9.25 -2.64 -26.12
N THR A 125 10.48 -2.17 -26.29
CA THR A 125 11.70 -2.85 -25.81
C THR A 125 12.36 -2.13 -24.63
N LYS A 126 11.95 -0.90 -24.34
CA LYS A 126 12.45 -0.04 -23.26
C LYS A 126 11.30 0.74 -22.60
N PHE A 127 11.54 1.30 -21.42
CA PHE A 127 10.60 2.12 -20.67
C PHE A 127 10.79 3.61 -20.98
N GLU A 128 10.58 4.00 -22.24
CA GLU A 128 10.81 5.36 -22.74
C GLU A 128 9.65 5.77 -23.66
N SER A 129 9.35 7.06 -23.75
CA SER A 129 8.36 7.60 -24.68
C SER A 129 9.05 8.23 -25.89
N ASP A 130 8.91 7.64 -27.09
CA ASP A 130 9.57 8.08 -28.33
C ASP A 130 8.61 8.11 -29.55
N GLY A 131 7.89 9.20 -29.81
CA GLY A 131 7.09 9.29 -31.05
C GLY A 131 5.75 8.54 -31.00
N HIS A 132 5.75 7.34 -30.41
CA HIS A 132 4.72 6.31 -30.52
C HIS A 132 4.55 5.46 -29.27
N MET A 133 5.38 5.68 -28.23
CA MET A 133 5.30 4.97 -26.95
C MET A 133 4.60 5.84 -25.91
N ASN A 134 3.65 5.24 -25.19
CA ASN A 134 2.99 5.83 -24.06
C ASN A 134 3.65 5.30 -22.78
N LEU A 135 4.14 6.21 -21.93
CA LEU A 135 4.76 5.87 -20.65
C LEU A 135 3.87 6.35 -19.51
N MET A 136 3.58 5.46 -18.57
CA MET A 136 2.80 5.74 -17.38
C MET A 136 3.58 5.33 -16.13
N ILE A 137 3.80 6.27 -15.22
CA ILE A 137 4.43 6.03 -13.93
C ILE A 137 3.39 6.25 -12.84
N CYS A 138 3.23 5.22 -12.01
CA CYS A 138 2.21 5.12 -10.99
C CYS A 138 2.84 4.92 -9.61
N GLU A 139 2.28 5.59 -8.62
CA GLU A 139 2.62 5.47 -7.20
C GLU A 139 1.42 4.85 -6.47
N ARG A 140 1.62 3.83 -5.65
CA ARG A 140 0.50 3.19 -4.95
C ARG A 140 -0.16 4.19 -4.01
N ILE A 141 -1.48 4.32 -4.11
CA ILE A 141 -2.26 5.00 -3.08
C ILE A 141 -2.55 3.96 -2.01
N THR A 142 -1.74 3.95 -0.97
CA THR A 142 -2.18 3.38 0.30
C THR A 142 -3.25 4.35 0.81
N THR A 143 -4.53 3.97 0.73
CA THR A 143 -5.55 4.62 1.55
C THR A 143 -5.20 4.27 2.98
N ASP A 144 -4.33 5.08 3.55
CA ASP A 144 -4.16 5.13 4.96
C ASP A 144 -5.49 5.64 5.53
N SER A 145 -6.32 4.71 5.98
CA SER A 145 -7.62 5.02 6.60
C SER A 145 -7.45 5.61 7.99
N ARG A 146 -6.22 5.76 8.48
CA ARG A 146 -5.94 6.33 9.78
C ARG A 146 -6.27 7.82 9.74
N GLY A 147 -6.95 8.29 10.79
CA GLY A 147 -7.44 9.66 10.87
C GLY A 147 -6.28 10.67 10.84
N ASN A 148 -6.59 11.94 10.60
CA ASN A 148 -5.60 13.04 10.58
C ASN A 148 -4.81 13.25 11.90
N LYS A 149 -5.18 12.53 12.97
CA LYS A 149 -4.50 12.52 14.27
C LYS A 149 -3.73 11.22 14.53
N ASP A 150 -3.62 10.34 13.53
CA ASP A 150 -2.83 9.13 13.65
C ASP A 150 -1.34 9.46 13.73
N VAL A 151 -0.65 8.76 14.63
CA VAL A 151 0.77 8.99 14.93
C VAL A 151 1.60 7.73 14.67
N ALA A 152 1.01 6.70 14.08
CA ALA A 152 1.73 5.50 13.70
C ALA A 152 2.56 5.75 12.44
N SER A 153 3.67 5.02 12.31
CA SER A 153 4.57 5.15 11.17
C SER A 153 3.87 4.71 9.87
N PRO A 154 4.31 5.18 8.68
CA PRO A 154 3.79 4.69 7.40
C PRO A 154 3.81 3.16 7.28
N LYS A 155 2.96 2.61 6.40
CA LYS A 155 2.93 1.17 6.14
C LYS A 155 4.32 0.70 5.68
N GLY A 156 4.88 -0.30 6.37
CA GLY A 156 6.21 -0.82 6.09
C GLY A 156 7.30 -0.29 7.02
N GLU A 157 7.02 0.76 7.80
CA GLU A 157 7.92 1.27 8.84
C GLU A 157 7.53 0.79 10.24
N TRP A 158 8.52 0.69 11.13
CA TRP A 158 8.28 0.33 12.52
C TRP A 158 7.54 1.44 13.26
N THR A 159 6.45 1.07 13.93
CA THR A 159 5.75 1.95 14.88
C THR A 159 6.17 1.56 16.30
N ARG A 160 6.67 2.53 17.07
CA ARG A 160 6.99 2.30 18.48
C ARG A 160 5.72 2.43 19.31
N VAL A 161 5.39 1.40 20.07
CA VAL A 161 4.29 1.44 21.05
C VAL A 161 4.91 1.38 22.44
N GLU A 162 4.31 2.07 23.41
CA GLU A 162 4.68 1.94 24.82
C GLU A 162 3.39 1.82 25.62
N ALA A 163 3.26 0.77 26.43
CA ALA A 163 2.30 0.76 27.52
C ALA A 163 3.06 1.00 28.82
N ILE A 164 2.57 1.92 29.64
CA ILE A 164 3.22 2.32 30.89
C ILE A 164 2.17 2.19 31.98
N CYS A 165 2.32 1.20 32.86
CA CYS A 165 1.38 0.98 33.97
C CYS A 165 2.04 1.41 35.28
N ARG A 166 1.66 2.61 35.75
CA ARG A 166 2.15 3.20 37.00
C ARG A 166 1.02 3.29 38.00
N GLY A 167 1.03 2.41 39.01
CA GLY A 167 -0.04 2.33 40.00
C GLY A 167 -1.37 1.98 39.36
N ARG A 168 -2.38 2.86 39.53
CA ARG A 168 -3.71 2.73 38.91
C ARG A 168 -3.85 3.46 37.58
N THR A 169 -2.74 3.78 36.91
CA THR A 169 -2.75 4.51 35.64
C THR A 169 -2.06 3.70 34.56
N VAL A 170 -2.74 3.51 33.43
CA VAL A 170 -2.21 2.92 32.21
C VAL A 170 -2.13 3.99 31.14
N THR A 171 -0.93 4.26 30.63
CA THR A 171 -0.69 5.21 29.54
C THR A 171 -0.21 4.46 28.32
N ILE A 172 -0.85 4.70 27.17
CA ILE A 172 -0.42 4.17 25.87
C ILE A 172 0.20 5.30 25.07
N LYS A 173 1.44 5.09 24.62
CA LYS A 173 2.12 5.98 23.68
C LYS A 173 2.34 5.28 22.35
N ILE A 174 2.25 6.05 21.28
CA ILE A 174 2.66 5.65 19.93
C ILE A 174 3.66 6.68 19.42
N ASN A 175 4.85 6.23 19.03
CA ASN A 175 5.95 7.09 18.60
C ASN A 175 6.25 8.24 19.59
N GLY A 176 6.12 7.95 20.89
CA GLY A 176 6.32 8.90 22.00
C GLY A 176 5.12 9.80 22.33
N VAL A 177 4.09 9.82 21.48
CA VAL A 177 2.85 10.61 21.69
C VAL A 177 1.86 9.79 22.50
N ILE A 178 1.30 10.36 23.57
CA ILE A 178 0.22 9.71 24.35
C ILE A 178 -1.05 9.66 23.50
N VAL A 179 -1.52 8.46 23.20
CA VAL A 179 -2.74 8.23 22.40
C VAL A 179 -3.91 7.76 23.25
N ASN A 180 -3.64 7.19 24.42
CA ASN A 180 -4.67 6.80 25.38
C ASN A 180 -4.13 6.85 26.80
N GLN A 181 -5.00 7.20 27.75
CA GLN A 181 -4.70 7.15 29.18
C GLN A 181 -5.93 6.70 29.94
N ALA A 182 -5.79 5.63 30.71
CA ALA A 182 -6.80 5.14 31.63
C ALA A 182 -6.31 5.37 33.07
N VAL A 183 -7.18 5.90 33.92
CA VAL A 183 -6.96 6.10 35.35
C VAL A 183 -7.91 5.21 36.15
N ASP A 184 -7.58 4.98 37.42
CA ASP A 184 -8.33 4.12 38.33
C ASP A 184 -8.58 2.69 37.84
N VAL A 185 -7.69 2.19 37.00
CA VAL A 185 -7.74 0.81 36.48
C VAL A 185 -7.44 -0.20 37.60
N PHE A 186 -8.20 -1.30 37.57
CA PHE A 186 -8.08 -2.43 38.51
C PHE A 186 -7.73 -3.71 37.74
N PRO A 187 -6.79 -4.55 38.20
CA PRO A 187 -6.07 -4.44 39.48
C PRO A 187 -4.95 -3.38 39.46
N GLY A 188 -4.80 -2.64 40.56
CA GLY A 188 -3.90 -1.48 40.67
C GLY A 188 -2.45 -1.81 41.04
N HIS A 189 -1.91 -2.93 40.56
CA HIS A 189 -0.54 -3.34 40.88
C HIS A 189 0.47 -2.81 39.85
N HIS A 190 1.64 -2.37 40.34
CA HIS A 190 2.68 -1.72 39.54
C HIS A 190 3.39 -2.72 38.62
N HIS A 191 3.25 -2.58 37.30
CA HIS A 191 4.05 -3.32 36.32
C HIS A 191 4.32 -2.45 35.08
N ASP A 192 5.53 -1.93 34.90
CA ASP A 192 5.90 -1.27 33.65
C ASP A 192 6.09 -2.34 32.54
N VAL A 193 5.18 -2.39 31.57
CA VAL A 193 5.21 -3.36 30.46
C VAL A 193 5.28 -2.63 29.12
N ILE A 194 6.46 -2.52 28.53
CA ILE A 194 6.65 -1.87 27.22
C ILE A 194 6.48 -2.90 26.10
N PHE A 195 5.52 -2.69 25.20
CA PHE A 195 5.29 -3.54 24.02
C PHE A 195 5.77 -2.85 22.75
N HIS A 196 6.65 -3.46 21.98
CA HIS A 196 6.92 -3.05 20.60
C HIS A 196 6.09 -3.93 19.66
N GLN A 197 5.05 -3.37 19.03
CA GLN A 197 4.21 -4.11 18.08
C GLN A 197 4.54 -3.74 16.64
N ASN A 198 4.73 -4.76 15.80
CA ASN A 198 4.71 -4.62 14.35
C ASN A 198 3.28 -4.80 13.86
N THR A 199 2.61 -3.74 13.41
CA THR A 199 1.35 -3.87 12.66
C THR A 199 1.64 -3.74 11.16
N ILE A 200 2.17 -4.81 10.56
CA ILE A 200 1.91 -5.05 9.13
C ILE A 200 0.43 -5.42 9.08
N GLY A 201 -0.40 -4.49 8.58
CA GLY A 201 -1.86 -4.56 8.72
C GLY A 201 -2.46 -5.94 8.47
N HIS A 202 -3.39 -6.35 9.34
CA HIS A 202 -4.27 -7.54 9.28
C HIS A 202 -3.71 -8.92 8.88
N GLU A 203 -2.46 -9.06 8.44
CA GLU A 203 -1.85 -10.35 8.13
C GLU A 203 -1.16 -10.91 9.37
N LYS A 204 -1.47 -12.19 9.65
CA LYS A 204 -0.81 -12.94 10.72
C LYS A 204 0.71 -12.92 10.48
N PRO A 205 1.54 -12.62 11.50
CA PRO A 205 2.98 -12.77 11.38
C PRO A 205 3.29 -14.21 10.94
N THR A 206 4.06 -14.37 9.87
CA THR A 206 4.68 -15.67 9.57
C THR A 206 5.77 -15.93 10.62
N ASP A 207 6.06 -17.20 10.87
CA ASP A 207 6.82 -17.74 12.03
C ASP A 207 8.26 -17.20 12.23
N LYS A 208 8.69 -16.18 11.49
CA LYS A 208 10.05 -15.61 11.49
C LYS A 208 10.15 -14.15 11.96
N LEU A 209 9.05 -13.48 12.29
CA LEU A 209 9.06 -12.12 12.84
C LEU A 209 8.78 -12.15 14.34
N HIS A 210 9.83 -12.24 15.16
CA HIS A 210 9.70 -12.13 16.60
C HIS A 210 9.44 -10.67 16.98
N ALA A 211 8.28 -10.40 17.58
CA ALA A 211 8.08 -9.18 18.35
C ALA A 211 9.01 -9.24 19.57
N GLY A 212 10.03 -8.36 19.62
CA GLY A 212 10.90 -8.24 20.79
C GLY A 212 10.19 -7.44 21.88
N ILE A 213 9.98 -8.05 23.04
CA ILE A 213 9.48 -7.35 24.24
C ILE A 213 10.69 -7.09 25.15
N LEU A 214 11.04 -5.82 25.35
CA LEU A 214 11.95 -5.40 26.42
C LEU A 214 11.12 -5.25 27.69
N VAL A 215 11.09 -6.31 28.49
CA VAL A 215 10.50 -6.29 29.83
C VAL A 215 11.50 -5.64 30.78
N SER A 216 11.06 -4.65 31.56
CA SER A 216 11.89 -4.05 32.61
C SER A 216 12.42 -5.13 33.56
N PRO A 217 13.66 -5.01 34.09
CA PRO A 217 14.23 -5.99 35.00
C PRO A 217 13.48 -6.13 36.34
N HIS A 218 12.43 -5.34 36.57
CA HIS A 218 11.56 -5.46 37.77
C HIS A 218 10.23 -6.17 37.48
N ALA A 219 9.97 -6.58 36.24
CA ALA A 219 8.79 -7.35 35.89
C ALA A 219 9.09 -8.86 35.97
N THR A 220 8.87 -9.43 37.15
CA THR A 220 8.79 -10.88 37.33
C THR A 220 7.46 -11.38 36.76
N GLY A 221 7.47 -12.31 35.80
CA GLY A 221 6.29 -13.16 35.51
C GLY A 221 5.71 -13.17 34.10
N PHE A 222 6.35 -12.62 33.07
CA PHE A 222 5.88 -12.75 31.69
C PHE A 222 6.89 -13.45 30.78
N GLN A 223 6.52 -14.60 30.24
CA GLN A 223 7.18 -15.25 29.11
C GLN A 223 6.21 -15.32 27.93
N SER A 224 6.70 -14.93 26.76
CA SER A 224 6.01 -15.15 25.48
C SER A 224 6.38 -16.53 24.97
N THR A 225 5.41 -17.43 24.95
CA THR A 225 5.46 -18.65 24.12
C THR A 225 4.25 -18.62 23.20
N GLU A 226 4.49 -18.78 21.90
CA GLU A 226 3.44 -18.94 20.88
C GLU A 226 2.43 -17.76 20.76
N ASN A 227 2.89 -16.51 20.98
CA ASN A 227 2.04 -15.31 20.86
C ASN A 227 0.77 -15.32 21.75
N GLN A 228 0.74 -16.16 22.81
CA GLN A 228 -0.30 -16.14 23.82
C GLN A 228 0.28 -15.81 25.19
N PHE A 229 -0.27 -14.78 25.84
CA PHE A 229 0.10 -14.44 27.21
C PHE A 229 -0.67 -15.34 28.18
N ARG A 230 0.04 -16.14 28.96
CA ARG A 230 -0.53 -16.86 30.11
C ARG A 230 0.05 -16.27 31.39
N HIS A 231 -0.80 -16.11 32.39
CA HIS A 231 -0.37 -15.83 33.75
C HIS A 231 0.37 -17.06 34.27
N VAL A 232 1.70 -16.98 34.42
CA VAL A 232 2.48 -18.08 34.99
C VAL A 232 2.30 -18.00 36.51
N LYS A 233 1.59 -18.96 37.10
CA LYS A 233 1.66 -19.15 38.56
C LYS A 233 3.08 -19.53 38.90
N THR A 234 3.81 -18.65 39.57
CA THR A 234 5.11 -18.98 40.14
C THR A 234 4.88 -19.87 41.37
N ASP A 235 5.05 -21.18 41.21
CA ASP A 235 5.28 -22.07 42.34
C ASP A 235 6.68 -21.78 42.89
N VAL A 236 6.75 -20.88 43.87
CA VAL A 236 7.98 -20.63 44.62
C VAL A 236 8.16 -21.80 45.59
N ALA A 237 8.95 -22.79 45.20
CA ALA A 237 9.51 -23.73 46.15
C ALA A 237 10.39 -22.95 47.14
N ARG A 238 9.94 -22.83 48.39
CA ARG A 238 10.79 -22.40 49.51
C ARG A 238 11.94 -23.42 49.65
N GLN A 239 13.15 -23.04 49.27
CA GLN A 239 14.33 -23.67 49.86
C GLN A 239 14.42 -23.19 51.31
N LYS A 240 14.33 -24.14 52.25
CA LYS A 240 14.71 -23.94 53.64
C LYS A 240 16.23 -23.98 53.73
N GLU A 241 16.83 -22.95 54.31
CA GLU A 241 18.00 -23.11 55.17
C GLU A 241 17.52 -23.31 56.62
#